data_AF-A0A8E2AJV7-F1
#
_entry.id   AF-A0A8E2AJV7-F1
#
_cell.length_a   1.000
_cell.length_b   1.000
_cell.length_c   1.000
_cell.angle_alpha   90.00
_cell.angle_beta   90.00
_cell.angle_gamma   90.00
#
_symmetry.space_group_name_H-M   'P 1'
#
loop_
_entity.id
_entity.type
_entity.pdbx_description
1 polymer ?
#
loop_
_entity_poly.entity_id
_entity_poly.type
_entity_poly.pdbx_seq_one_letter_code
_entity_poly.pdbx_strand_id
1 'polypeptide(L)'
;MANLYRLGQTLLSNHTDINSSYLFDKKSFFAAKALNMAIPGDDPDLPAFYFDPLINPILLRGFTPKYELVPHEDVIFGPNGAEDDDFELPKEVEPFLEDKPLETELTADAIALWTSLSSRTGTSSTALLAQPVKVRVSYQKLLKCYVLNEPHTRPEKSMTKKNLFRQLKATKFFQTTRLDWVEAGLQVCRQGYNMLNLLIHRKSLNYLHLDYNMNMKPVKTLTTKERKKSRFGSAFHLCREILRPTKLVVGAHVQFQLGSVDAFQLADALPYIFAHIGALTGMYRYKYKLMRQVRMTKDLKHLIYYRFNTGPVGKGPGCGFWAPGWRVWLFFMRGNVPLLERWLGNLLARQFEGRNSKGIAKTATKQRVESHYDLELRTAKANIPWKVPGMPTAIENIILRYIKSKADWWTSVAHYNRERIRRGATVDKAVVKKNLGRLTRLYLKAEQERQHGYLKDGPYVSAEEAVAIYTAAVHWLESRKFSPKPFPPLNHKHDTKLLVLALDQLKKAYLVKSRRLLLTQRAFKEAGIEFFDTYDKLIPCYDIEPVEKITDACLDQFLFFEADKRGLFPAWIKPADTEPPPLLVYKWCQGINNLTDIWETSEGECNVLMETVLSK
;
A
#
# COMPACT_ATOMS: atom_id res chain seq x y z
N MET A 1 -50.41 -5.75 1.91
CA MET A 1 -49.11 -5.06 1.65
C MET A 1 -48.97 -3.78 2.47
N ALA A 2 -50.00 -2.93 2.56
CA ALA A 2 -49.97 -1.68 3.34
C ALA A 2 -49.53 -1.90 4.79
N ASN A 3 -50.09 -2.92 5.47
CA ASN A 3 -49.70 -3.26 6.84
C ASN A 3 -48.20 -3.62 6.98
N LEU A 4 -47.61 -4.32 6.00
CA LEU A 4 -46.17 -4.63 6.02
C LEU A 4 -45.32 -3.39 5.75
N TYR A 5 -45.78 -2.49 4.89
CA TYR A 5 -45.10 -1.21 4.61
C TYR A 5 -45.07 -0.32 5.87
N ARG A 6 -46.21 -0.20 6.57
CA ARG A 6 -46.31 0.52 7.85
C ARG A 6 -45.37 -0.07 8.91
N LEU A 7 -45.33 -1.40 9.06
CA LEU A 7 -44.41 -2.06 10.00
C LEU A 7 -42.92 -1.89 9.63
N GLY A 8 -42.60 -1.81 8.34
CA GLY A 8 -41.23 -1.69 7.83
C GLY A 8 -40.68 -0.26 7.77
N GLN A 9 -41.51 0.76 8.02
CA GLN A 9 -41.19 2.17 7.79
C GLN A 9 -39.93 2.65 8.52
N THR A 10 -39.63 2.09 9.69
CA THR A 10 -38.42 2.43 10.48
C THR A 10 -37.10 2.09 9.77
N LEU A 11 -37.12 1.13 8.85
CA LEU A 11 -35.97 0.65 8.08
C LEU A 11 -35.98 1.12 6.62
N LEU A 12 -37.11 1.63 6.12
CA LEU A 12 -37.26 2.13 4.75
C LEU A 12 -36.76 3.59 4.64
N SER A 13 -36.48 4.01 3.41
CA SER A 13 -36.16 5.40 3.10
C SER A 13 -37.44 6.21 2.94
N ASN A 14 -37.42 7.46 3.42
CA ASN A 14 -38.53 8.41 3.25
C ASN A 14 -38.45 9.18 1.91
N HIS A 15 -37.36 9.01 1.15
CA HIS A 15 -37.18 9.65 -0.15
C HIS A 15 -37.99 8.92 -1.22
N THR A 16 -38.86 9.66 -1.90
CA THR A 16 -39.73 9.17 -2.98
C THR A 16 -39.12 9.42 -4.37
N ASP A 17 -38.29 10.44 -4.52
CA ASP A 17 -37.66 10.84 -5.78
C ASP A 17 -36.21 10.32 -5.91
N ILE A 18 -35.83 9.92 -7.12
CA ILE A 18 -34.48 9.47 -7.49
C ILE A 18 -33.50 10.66 -7.47
N ASN A 19 -34.00 11.88 -7.66
CA ASN A 19 -33.19 13.11 -7.68
C ASN A 19 -32.43 13.36 -6.37
N SER A 20 -32.87 12.80 -5.24
CA SER A 20 -32.16 12.89 -3.95
C SER A 20 -30.78 12.22 -3.97
N SER A 21 -30.47 11.47 -5.04
CA SER A 21 -29.20 10.77 -5.25
C SER A 21 -28.34 11.38 -6.38
N TYR A 22 -28.59 12.63 -6.76
CA TYR A 22 -27.75 13.36 -7.72
C TYR A 22 -26.27 13.35 -7.27
N LEU A 23 -25.36 12.96 -8.16
CA LEU A 23 -23.93 12.66 -7.90
C LEU A 23 -23.65 11.58 -6.84
N PHE A 24 -24.68 11.02 -6.22
CA PHE A 24 -24.64 9.92 -5.26
C PHE A 24 -25.17 8.61 -5.86
N ASP A 25 -25.06 8.49 -7.19
CA ASP A 25 -25.45 7.34 -7.98
C ASP A 25 -24.23 6.50 -8.41
N LYS A 26 -24.50 5.30 -8.93
CA LYS A 26 -23.44 4.37 -9.34
C LYS A 26 -22.53 4.96 -10.43
N LYS A 27 -23.10 5.69 -11.40
CA LYS A 27 -22.34 6.21 -12.54
C LYS A 27 -21.35 7.28 -12.08
N SER A 28 -21.80 8.18 -11.20
CA SER A 28 -20.93 9.22 -10.62
C SER A 28 -19.78 8.61 -9.83
N PHE A 29 -20.02 7.58 -9.02
CA PHE A 29 -18.93 6.90 -8.29
C PHE A 29 -17.93 6.19 -9.22
N PHE A 30 -18.38 5.64 -10.36
CA PHE A 30 -17.48 5.04 -11.34
C PHE A 30 -16.65 6.08 -12.08
N ALA A 31 -17.27 7.20 -12.49
CA ALA A 31 -16.58 8.33 -13.11
C ALA A 31 -15.53 8.91 -12.14
N ALA A 32 -15.91 9.18 -10.90
CA ALA A 32 -15.00 9.67 -9.86
C ALA A 32 -13.82 8.71 -9.64
N LYS A 33 -14.09 7.39 -9.54
CA LYS A 33 -13.04 6.37 -9.41
C LYS A 33 -12.11 6.33 -10.64
N ALA A 34 -12.64 6.50 -11.85
CA ALA A 34 -11.86 6.48 -13.08
C ALA A 34 -10.97 7.72 -13.22
N LEU A 35 -11.49 8.89 -12.82
CA LEU A 35 -10.79 10.17 -12.84
C LEU A 35 -9.85 10.39 -11.64
N ASN A 36 -9.80 9.43 -10.70
CA ASN A 36 -9.12 9.58 -9.41
C ASN A 36 -9.60 10.82 -8.62
N MET A 37 -10.87 11.17 -8.77
CA MET A 37 -11.57 12.20 -8.02
C MET A 37 -12.37 11.58 -6.87
N ALA A 38 -12.51 12.32 -5.78
CA ALA A 38 -13.39 11.96 -4.67
C ALA A 38 -14.56 12.93 -4.67
N ILE A 39 -15.78 12.40 -4.73
CA ILE A 39 -16.99 13.20 -4.52
C ILE A 39 -17.03 13.54 -3.03
N PRO A 40 -16.97 14.83 -2.64
CA PRO A 40 -17.17 15.23 -1.26
C PRO A 40 -18.53 14.70 -0.77
N GLY A 41 -18.61 14.30 0.50
CA GLY A 41 -19.93 14.21 1.12
C GLY A 41 -20.39 15.64 1.36
N ASP A 42 -21.50 16.04 0.74
CA ASP A 42 -22.08 17.39 0.62
C ASP A 42 -21.44 18.52 1.44
N ASP A 43 -21.02 19.58 0.73
CA ASP A 43 -20.76 20.91 1.30
C ASP A 43 -22.10 21.58 1.68
N PRO A 44 -22.16 22.34 2.78
CA PRO A 44 -23.40 22.83 3.40
C PRO A 44 -24.11 23.99 2.69
N ASP A 45 -23.61 24.49 1.55
CA ASP A 45 -24.05 25.79 1.03
C ASP A 45 -25.10 25.76 -0.09
N LEU A 46 -25.64 24.60 -0.47
CA LEU A 46 -26.80 24.56 -1.37
C LEU A 46 -27.87 23.54 -0.91
N PRO A 47 -29.13 23.96 -0.70
CA PRO A 47 -30.22 23.06 -0.36
C PRO A 47 -30.77 22.33 -1.61
N ALA A 48 -31.16 21.07 -1.43
CA ALA A 48 -31.74 20.22 -2.49
C ALA A 48 -33.20 20.57 -2.85
N PHE A 49 -33.90 21.35 -2.02
CA PHE A 49 -35.17 22.01 -2.37
C PHE A 49 -35.22 23.38 -1.69
N TYR A 50 -35.18 24.44 -2.50
CA TYR A 50 -35.35 25.84 -2.13
C TYR A 50 -36.61 26.35 -2.84
N PHE A 51 -37.47 27.09 -2.12
CA PHE A 51 -38.58 27.80 -2.74
C PHE A 51 -38.02 29.07 -3.36
N ASP A 52 -37.80 29.03 -4.67
CA ASP A 52 -37.26 30.14 -5.43
C ASP A 52 -38.27 31.29 -5.49
N PRO A 53 -37.87 32.55 -5.23
CA PRO A 53 -38.64 33.74 -5.59
C PRO A 53 -39.06 33.80 -7.08
N LEU A 54 -38.46 32.97 -7.94
CA LEU A 54 -38.87 32.70 -9.33
C LEU A 54 -40.07 31.74 -9.47
N ILE A 55 -40.44 30.97 -8.45
CA ILE A 55 -41.69 30.21 -8.46
C ILE A 55 -42.81 31.22 -8.20
N ASN A 56 -43.45 31.63 -9.30
CA ASN A 56 -44.59 32.51 -9.22
C ASN A 56 -45.68 31.84 -8.37
N PRO A 57 -46.25 32.53 -7.36
CA PRO A 57 -47.55 32.11 -6.84
C PRO A 57 -48.52 32.03 -8.02
N ILE A 58 -49.37 30.98 -8.08
CA ILE A 58 -50.57 31.08 -8.90
C ILE A 58 -51.46 32.09 -8.20
N LEU A 59 -51.21 33.35 -8.49
CA LEU A 59 -52.13 34.42 -8.23
C LEU A 59 -53.24 34.23 -9.25
N LEU A 60 -54.48 34.05 -8.78
CA LEU A 60 -55.65 34.47 -9.52
C LEU A 60 -55.58 35.99 -9.67
N ARG A 61 -54.68 36.48 -10.51
CA ARG A 61 -54.70 37.86 -10.98
C ARG A 61 -55.78 37.90 -12.05
N GLY A 62 -56.85 38.63 -11.72
CA GLY A 62 -58.05 38.86 -12.51
C GLY A 62 -57.92 38.49 -13.97
N PHE A 63 -58.51 37.36 -14.32
CA PHE A 63 -58.79 37.04 -15.70
C PHE A 63 -60.09 37.77 -16.07
N THR A 64 -59.97 38.99 -16.59
CA THR A 64 -60.94 39.41 -17.61
C THR A 64 -60.45 38.75 -18.89
N PRO A 65 -61.17 37.76 -19.42
CA PRO A 65 -60.68 36.97 -20.55
C PRO A 65 -60.51 37.89 -21.76
N LYS A 66 -59.32 37.90 -22.37
CA LYS A 66 -58.99 38.77 -23.53
C LYS A 66 -59.68 38.36 -24.83
N TYR A 67 -60.26 37.18 -24.82
CA TYR A 67 -61.30 36.70 -25.73
C TYR A 67 -62.29 36.07 -24.78
N GLU A 68 -63.57 36.44 -24.83
CA GLU A 68 -64.60 35.61 -24.21
C GLU A 68 -64.37 34.19 -24.73
N LEU A 69 -63.89 33.29 -23.88
CA LEU A 69 -64.04 31.86 -24.10
C LEU A 69 -65.53 31.67 -23.98
N VAL A 70 -66.24 31.88 -25.07
CA VAL A 70 -67.52 31.25 -25.31
C VAL A 70 -67.17 29.77 -25.18
N PRO A 71 -67.52 29.05 -24.08
CA PRO A 71 -67.34 27.61 -24.03
C PRO A 71 -67.93 27.04 -25.33
N HIS A 72 -67.39 25.92 -25.83
CA HIS A 72 -67.92 25.36 -27.08
C HIS A 72 -69.45 25.12 -27.00
N GLU A 73 -69.92 24.96 -25.77
CA GLU A 73 -71.29 24.97 -25.27
C GLU A 73 -72.03 26.28 -25.64
N ASP A 74 -71.51 27.47 -25.34
CA ASP A 74 -72.15 28.74 -25.68
C ASP A 74 -72.07 29.09 -27.20
N VAL A 75 -71.16 28.47 -27.97
CA VAL A 75 -71.12 28.60 -29.45
C VAL A 75 -72.23 27.76 -30.10
N ILE A 76 -72.64 26.68 -29.44
CA ILE A 76 -73.67 25.74 -29.92
C ILE A 76 -75.05 26.10 -29.34
N PHE A 77 -75.12 26.62 -28.11
CA PHE A 77 -76.35 26.83 -27.33
C PHE A 77 -76.64 28.29 -26.94
N GLY A 78 -75.75 29.25 -27.24
CA GLY A 78 -75.95 30.68 -26.97
C GLY A 78 -75.68 31.12 -25.52
N PRO A 79 -75.42 32.42 -25.24
CA PRO A 79 -74.95 32.86 -23.93
C PRO A 79 -76.12 33.03 -22.96
N ASN A 80 -75.98 32.44 -21.78
CA ASN A 80 -76.97 32.39 -20.69
C ASN A 80 -78.25 31.61 -21.01
N GLY A 81 -78.16 30.29 -21.13
CA GLY A 81 -79.23 29.35 -20.74
C GLY A 81 -80.66 29.83 -21.02
N ALA A 82 -80.93 30.33 -22.23
CA ALA A 82 -82.27 30.47 -22.73
C ALA A 82 -82.63 29.09 -23.27
N GLU A 83 -83.46 28.40 -22.50
CA GLU A 83 -84.02 27.08 -22.77
C GLU A 83 -84.51 26.98 -24.23
N ASP A 84 -83.74 26.33 -25.10
CA ASP A 84 -84.29 25.53 -26.20
C ASP A 84 -84.19 24.07 -25.73
N ASP A 85 -85.28 23.58 -25.15
CA ASP A 85 -85.52 22.22 -24.62
C ASP A 85 -85.49 21.12 -25.70
N ASP A 86 -84.57 21.16 -26.68
CA ASP A 86 -84.55 20.23 -27.82
C ASP A 86 -83.38 19.22 -27.79
N PHE A 87 -82.47 19.31 -26.80
CA PHE A 87 -81.39 18.33 -26.62
C PHE A 87 -81.39 17.70 -25.23
N GLU A 88 -82.16 16.63 -25.07
CA GLU A 88 -82.08 15.73 -23.92
C GLU A 88 -81.11 14.58 -24.25
N LEU A 89 -80.15 14.31 -23.34
CA LEU A 89 -79.41 13.05 -23.37
C LEU A 89 -80.41 11.89 -23.28
N PRO A 90 -80.28 10.83 -24.10
CA PRO A 90 -81.15 9.66 -23.98
C PRO A 90 -81.16 9.18 -22.53
N LYS A 91 -82.32 8.86 -21.96
CA LYS A 91 -82.49 8.49 -20.54
C LYS A 91 -81.67 7.27 -20.07
N GLU A 92 -80.96 6.63 -20.99
CA GLU A 92 -80.07 5.48 -20.79
C GLU A 92 -78.59 5.89 -20.66
N VAL A 93 -78.25 7.17 -20.85
CA VAL A 93 -76.88 7.69 -20.83
C VAL A 93 -76.58 8.28 -19.45
N GLU A 94 -75.95 7.46 -18.61
CA GLU A 94 -75.41 7.84 -17.31
C GLU A 94 -73.87 7.93 -17.38
N PRO A 95 -73.20 8.73 -16.53
CA PRO A 95 -71.76 8.71 -16.37
C PRO A 95 -71.25 7.27 -16.15
N PHE A 96 -70.22 6.88 -16.89
CA PHE A 96 -69.70 5.50 -16.97
C PHE A 96 -69.46 4.77 -15.62
N LEU A 97 -69.37 5.47 -14.49
CA LEU A 97 -69.10 4.92 -13.16
C LEU A 97 -69.96 5.56 -12.06
N GLU A 98 -71.16 6.05 -12.39
CA GLU A 98 -72.06 6.70 -11.42
C GLU A 98 -72.40 5.77 -10.22
N ASP A 99 -72.60 4.48 -10.49
CA ASP A 99 -72.88 3.46 -9.46
C ASP A 99 -71.74 3.21 -8.46
N LYS A 100 -70.52 3.69 -8.76
CA LYS A 100 -69.33 3.39 -7.95
C LYS A 100 -68.84 4.63 -7.21
N PRO A 101 -68.58 4.53 -5.89
CA PRO A 101 -68.02 5.64 -5.14
C PRO A 101 -66.60 5.97 -5.65
N LEU A 102 -66.28 7.26 -5.70
CA LEU A 102 -64.99 7.80 -6.15
C LEU A 102 -63.81 7.27 -5.31
N GLU A 103 -64.03 7.05 -4.02
CA GLU A 103 -63.02 6.54 -3.09
C GLU A 103 -63.57 5.37 -2.25
N THR A 104 -62.75 4.35 -2.09
CA THR A 104 -62.93 3.26 -1.11
C THR A 104 -61.97 3.43 0.07
N GLU A 105 -62.24 2.79 1.22
CA GLU A 105 -61.40 2.86 2.43
C GLU A 105 -59.92 2.49 2.21
N LEU A 106 -59.61 1.70 1.17
CA LEU A 106 -58.25 1.24 0.85
C LEU A 106 -57.54 2.11 -0.19
N THR A 107 -58.21 3.11 -0.76
CA THR A 107 -57.70 3.91 -1.89
C THR A 107 -56.48 4.71 -1.47
N ALA A 108 -56.52 5.35 -0.29
CA ALA A 108 -55.39 6.10 0.26
C ALA A 108 -54.16 5.21 0.51
N ASP A 109 -54.37 4.01 1.05
CA ASP A 109 -53.31 3.03 1.28
C ASP A 109 -52.72 2.49 -0.03
N ALA A 110 -53.55 2.30 -1.04
CA ALA A 110 -53.11 1.91 -2.38
C ALA A 110 -52.26 3.01 -3.05
N ILE A 111 -52.64 4.27 -2.89
CA ILE A 111 -51.87 5.43 -3.40
C ILE A 111 -50.53 5.58 -2.67
N ALA A 112 -50.49 5.41 -1.34
CA ALA A 112 -49.25 5.42 -0.57
C ALA A 112 -48.31 4.24 -0.93
N LEU A 113 -48.88 3.09 -1.30
CA LEU A 113 -48.13 1.96 -1.82
C LEU A 113 -47.61 2.20 -3.24
N TRP A 114 -48.37 2.90 -4.09
CA TRP A 114 -47.99 3.20 -5.47
C TRP A 114 -46.67 3.98 -5.54
N THR A 115 -46.50 4.98 -4.68
CA THR A 115 -45.29 5.80 -4.61
C THR A 115 -44.09 5.05 -4.02
N SER A 116 -44.32 4.05 -3.17
CA SER A 116 -43.26 3.37 -2.41
C SER A 116 -42.82 2.02 -2.99
N LEU A 117 -43.70 1.28 -3.67
CA LEU A 117 -43.37 -0.01 -4.31
C LEU A 117 -42.72 0.16 -5.69
N SER A 118 -42.94 1.29 -6.35
CA SER A 118 -42.40 1.61 -7.68
C SER A 118 -40.90 1.97 -7.62
N SER A 119 -40.41 2.46 -6.48
CA SER A 119 -39.01 2.81 -6.27
C SER A 119 -38.21 1.65 -5.66
N ARG A 120 -37.95 0.59 -6.44
CA ARG A 120 -37.18 -0.59 -5.96
C ARG A 120 -35.68 -0.35 -5.73
N THR A 121 -35.17 0.87 -5.87
CA THR A 121 -33.77 1.21 -5.61
C THR A 121 -33.62 2.64 -5.10
N GLY A 122 -33.99 2.87 -3.83
CA GLY A 122 -33.64 4.10 -3.12
C GLY A 122 -32.38 3.90 -2.28
N THR A 123 -31.27 4.52 -2.65
CA THR A 123 -30.15 4.76 -1.73
C THR A 123 -30.54 5.92 -0.83
N SER A 124 -30.62 5.68 0.48
CA SER A 124 -30.91 6.72 1.45
C SER A 124 -29.72 7.65 1.64
N SER A 125 -29.77 8.82 1.02
CA SER A 125 -28.99 10.01 1.37
C SER A 125 -29.67 10.68 2.57
N THR A 126 -29.44 10.17 3.78
CA THR A 126 -29.68 10.98 4.99
C THR A 126 -28.49 11.91 5.16
N ALA A 127 -28.75 13.21 5.30
CA ALA A 127 -27.76 14.25 5.55
C ALA A 127 -26.68 13.77 6.54
N LEU A 128 -25.47 13.55 6.03
CA LEU A 128 -24.32 13.01 6.75
C LEU A 128 -23.72 13.99 7.78
N LEU A 129 -24.31 15.18 7.92
CA LEU A 129 -23.63 16.38 8.44
C LEU A 129 -23.72 16.55 9.95
N ALA A 130 -24.74 16.02 10.62
CA ALA A 130 -24.86 16.05 12.09
C ALA A 130 -24.18 14.87 12.80
N GLN A 131 -23.45 14.01 12.06
CA GLN A 131 -22.93 12.76 12.59
C GLN A 131 -21.44 12.86 12.98
N PRO A 132 -21.00 12.17 14.05
CA PRO A 132 -19.58 12.10 14.40
C PRO A 132 -18.70 11.58 13.26
N VAL A 133 -17.47 12.08 13.16
CA VAL A 133 -16.47 11.67 12.14
C VAL A 133 -16.36 10.14 12.01
N LYS A 134 -16.41 9.43 13.14
CA LYS A 134 -16.36 7.97 13.20
C LYS A 134 -17.46 7.29 12.37
N VAL A 135 -18.67 7.84 12.37
CA VAL A 135 -19.82 7.29 11.63
C VAL A 135 -19.71 7.68 10.15
N ARG A 136 -19.35 8.94 9.85
CA ARG A 136 -19.13 9.41 8.47
C ARG A 136 -18.10 8.56 7.70
N VAL A 137 -16.97 8.23 8.34
CA VAL A 137 -15.95 7.35 7.75
C VAL A 137 -16.46 5.93 7.54
N SER A 138 -17.32 5.41 8.43
CA SER A 138 -17.96 4.10 8.26
C SER A 138 -18.89 4.08 7.04
N TYR A 139 -19.72 5.12 6.86
CA TYR A 139 -20.57 5.28 5.69
C TYR A 139 -19.75 5.26 4.39
N GLN A 140 -18.68 6.07 4.33
CA GLN A 140 -17.80 6.13 3.16
C GLN A 140 -17.17 4.75 2.84
N LYS A 141 -16.74 4.00 3.86
CA LYS A 141 -16.17 2.65 3.67
C LYS A 141 -17.20 1.63 3.19
N LEU A 142 -18.42 1.68 3.70
CA LEU A 142 -19.51 0.79 3.28
C LEU A 142 -19.94 1.11 1.85
N LEU A 143 -20.05 2.40 1.52
CA LEU A 143 -20.32 2.88 0.16
C LEU A 143 -19.20 2.45 -0.81
N LYS A 144 -17.94 2.60 -0.41
CA LYS A 144 -16.80 2.06 -1.17
C LYS A 144 -16.93 0.54 -1.39
N CYS A 145 -17.35 -0.23 -0.38
CA CYS A 145 -17.56 -1.67 -0.54
C CYS A 145 -18.70 -1.98 -1.51
N TYR A 146 -19.79 -1.20 -1.47
CA TYR A 146 -20.91 -1.29 -2.39
C TYR A 146 -20.47 -1.00 -3.83
N VAL A 147 -19.84 0.16 -4.05
CA VAL A 147 -19.30 0.59 -5.35
C VAL A 147 -18.26 -0.38 -5.89
N LEU A 148 -17.44 -1.03 -5.05
CA LEU A 148 -16.46 -2.02 -5.53
C LEU A 148 -17.09 -3.35 -5.95
N ASN A 149 -18.24 -3.74 -5.41
CA ASN A 149 -18.88 -5.01 -5.78
C ASN A 149 -19.49 -4.94 -7.19
N GLU A 150 -20.08 -3.81 -7.56
CA GLU A 150 -20.80 -3.61 -8.82
C GLU A 150 -19.94 -3.80 -10.09
N PRO A 151 -18.79 -3.12 -10.30
CA PRO A 151 -17.99 -3.24 -11.53
C PRO A 151 -17.30 -4.62 -11.65
N HIS A 152 -17.20 -5.36 -10.56
CA HIS A 152 -16.66 -6.72 -10.56
C HIS A 152 -17.76 -7.79 -10.68
N THR A 153 -19.03 -7.39 -10.71
CA THR A 153 -20.15 -8.30 -10.93
C THR A 153 -20.18 -8.66 -12.41
N ARG A 154 -19.79 -9.90 -12.70
CA ARG A 154 -19.93 -10.48 -14.04
C ARG A 154 -21.23 -11.28 -14.07
N PRO A 155 -21.93 -11.34 -15.22
CA PRO A 155 -23.08 -12.22 -15.35
C PRO A 155 -22.66 -13.65 -14.99
N GLU A 156 -23.51 -14.35 -14.23
CA GLU A 156 -23.23 -15.71 -13.80
C GLU A 156 -23.07 -16.60 -15.04
N LYS A 157 -21.92 -17.27 -15.16
CA LYS A 157 -21.72 -18.23 -16.24
C LYS A 157 -22.69 -19.40 -16.05
N SER A 158 -23.41 -19.76 -17.10
CA SER A 158 -24.23 -20.98 -17.09
C SER A 158 -23.33 -22.18 -16.79
N MET A 159 -23.62 -22.87 -15.69
CA MET A 159 -22.89 -24.04 -15.21
C MET A 159 -23.89 -25.12 -14.85
N THR A 160 -23.51 -26.39 -15.01
CA THR A 160 -24.34 -27.52 -14.60
C THR A 160 -24.59 -27.47 -13.09
N LYS A 161 -25.86 -27.45 -12.67
CA LYS A 161 -26.25 -27.41 -11.27
C LYS A 161 -25.86 -28.71 -10.57
N LYS A 162 -24.83 -28.67 -9.72
CA LYS A 162 -24.40 -29.81 -8.87
C LYS A 162 -24.91 -29.63 -7.44
N ASN A 163 -25.90 -30.43 -7.05
CA ASN A 163 -26.48 -30.40 -5.72
C ASN A 163 -25.81 -31.45 -4.81
N LEU A 164 -24.79 -31.03 -4.06
CA LEU A 164 -23.99 -31.91 -3.19
C LEU A 164 -24.86 -32.71 -2.21
N PHE A 165 -25.81 -32.07 -1.51
CA PHE A 165 -26.65 -32.77 -0.54
C PHE A 165 -27.60 -33.79 -1.18
N ARG A 166 -28.05 -33.56 -2.43
CA ARG A 166 -28.86 -34.55 -3.17
C ARG A 166 -28.02 -35.78 -3.51
N GLN A 167 -26.75 -35.58 -3.88
CA GLN A 167 -25.81 -36.67 -4.15
C GLN A 167 -25.48 -37.45 -2.89
N LEU A 168 -25.20 -36.77 -1.76
CA LEU A 168 -24.92 -37.42 -0.48
C LEU A 168 -26.12 -38.22 0.02
N LYS A 169 -27.34 -37.65 -0.04
CA LYS A 169 -28.58 -38.33 0.37
C LYS A 169 -28.88 -39.58 -0.46
N ALA A 170 -28.46 -39.64 -1.73
CA ALA A 170 -28.64 -40.82 -2.57
C ALA A 170 -27.77 -42.02 -2.11
N THR A 171 -26.74 -41.78 -1.30
CA THR A 171 -25.87 -42.86 -0.80
C THR A 171 -26.43 -43.48 0.48
N LYS A 172 -26.13 -44.77 0.71
CA LYS A 172 -26.54 -45.50 1.92
C LYS A 172 -25.97 -44.96 3.24
N PHE A 173 -24.95 -44.11 3.18
CA PHE A 173 -24.24 -43.60 4.37
C PHE A 173 -24.93 -42.41 5.03
N PHE A 174 -25.88 -41.75 4.34
CA PHE A 174 -26.56 -40.56 4.85
C PHE A 174 -28.06 -40.79 5.00
N GLN A 175 -28.57 -40.48 6.20
CA GLN A 175 -30.01 -40.50 6.51
C GLN A 175 -30.54 -39.08 6.71
N THR A 176 -31.85 -38.89 6.59
CA THR A 176 -32.51 -37.58 6.79
C THR A 176 -33.42 -37.65 8.02
N THR A 177 -33.30 -36.66 8.91
CA THR A 177 -34.16 -36.51 10.08
C THR A 177 -34.53 -35.03 10.27
N ARG A 178 -35.50 -34.74 11.15
CA ARG A 178 -35.85 -33.39 11.60
C ARG A 178 -35.39 -33.24 13.05
N LEU A 179 -34.59 -32.22 13.33
CA LEU A 179 -34.02 -31.94 14.65
C LEU A 179 -34.20 -30.48 15.00
N ASP A 180 -34.16 -30.18 16.29
CA ASP A 180 -34.06 -28.80 16.75
C ASP A 180 -32.72 -28.18 16.32
N TRP A 181 -32.73 -26.88 16.04
CA TRP A 181 -31.56 -26.15 15.56
C TRP A 181 -30.43 -26.14 16.61
N VAL A 182 -30.77 -26.02 17.90
CA VAL A 182 -29.78 -26.04 18.98
C VAL A 182 -29.15 -27.42 19.11
N GLU A 183 -29.95 -28.48 19.00
CA GLU A 183 -29.46 -29.86 18.98
C GLU A 183 -28.50 -30.09 17.82
N ALA A 184 -28.89 -29.71 16.59
CA ALA A 184 -28.02 -29.81 15.42
C ALA A 184 -26.73 -28.99 15.58
N GLY A 185 -26.81 -27.79 16.15
CA GLY A 185 -25.65 -26.93 16.42
C GLY A 185 -24.66 -27.56 17.43
N LEU A 186 -25.17 -28.19 18.49
CA LEU A 186 -24.37 -28.92 19.47
C LEU A 186 -23.68 -30.13 18.83
N GLN A 187 -24.39 -30.88 17.99
CA GLN A 187 -23.82 -32.01 17.24
C GLN A 187 -22.68 -31.56 16.33
N VAL A 188 -22.84 -30.47 15.58
CA VAL A 188 -21.77 -29.91 14.72
C VAL A 188 -20.54 -29.50 15.54
N CYS A 189 -20.73 -28.85 16.70
CA CYS A 189 -19.62 -28.46 17.57
C CYS A 189 -18.86 -29.68 18.12
N ARG A 190 -19.58 -30.72 18.56
CA ARG A 190 -19.00 -31.97 19.06
C ARG A 190 -18.25 -32.73 17.97
N GLN A 191 -18.84 -32.85 16.79
CA GLN A 191 -18.21 -33.48 15.63
C GLN A 191 -16.93 -32.75 15.22
N GLY A 192 -16.99 -31.42 15.12
CA GLY A 192 -15.81 -30.60 14.79
C GLY A 192 -14.66 -30.77 15.80
N TYR A 193 -14.97 -30.77 17.10
CA TYR A 193 -13.99 -31.03 18.16
C TYR A 193 -13.35 -32.42 18.01
N ASN A 194 -14.18 -33.46 17.85
CA ASN A 194 -13.72 -34.83 17.70
C ASN A 194 -12.86 -35.02 16.45
N MET A 195 -13.25 -34.44 15.32
CA MET A 195 -12.47 -34.50 14.08
C MET A 195 -11.07 -33.89 14.24
N LEU A 196 -10.98 -32.72 14.87
CA LEU A 196 -9.69 -32.07 15.11
C LEU A 196 -8.84 -32.86 16.13
N ASN A 197 -9.47 -33.38 17.18
CA ASN A 197 -8.76 -34.15 18.20
C ASN A 197 -8.24 -35.49 17.65
N LEU A 198 -9.05 -36.19 16.86
CA LEU A 198 -8.63 -37.40 16.15
C LEU A 198 -7.43 -37.14 15.25
N LEU A 199 -7.36 -35.97 14.59
CA LEU A 199 -6.20 -35.62 13.77
C LEU A 199 -4.93 -35.35 14.61
N ILE A 200 -5.07 -34.76 15.81
CA ILE A 200 -3.95 -34.57 16.76
C ILE A 200 -3.42 -35.93 17.21
N HIS A 201 -4.30 -36.84 17.63
CA HIS A 201 -3.93 -38.18 18.05
C HIS A 201 -3.37 -39.04 16.90
N ARG A 202 -3.93 -38.93 15.69
CA ARG A 202 -3.43 -39.64 14.49
C ARG A 202 -2.00 -39.24 14.11
N LYS A 203 -1.59 -38.00 14.44
CA LYS A 203 -0.20 -37.53 14.28
C LYS A 203 0.72 -37.85 15.47
N SER A 204 0.19 -38.54 16.48
CA SER A 204 0.86 -38.90 17.73
C SER A 204 1.41 -37.66 18.44
N LEU A 205 0.55 -36.65 18.63
CA LEU A 205 0.86 -35.38 19.30
C LEU A 205 0.26 -35.33 20.71
N ASN A 206 0.63 -36.29 21.57
CA ASN A 206 0.04 -36.46 22.92
C ASN A 206 0.35 -35.29 23.87
N TYR A 207 1.36 -34.47 23.55
CA TYR A 207 1.76 -33.29 24.30
C TYR A 207 0.95 -32.04 23.94
N LEU A 208 -0.12 -32.18 23.15
CA LEU A 208 -0.99 -31.11 22.71
C LEU A 208 -2.44 -31.42 23.10
N HIS A 209 -3.06 -30.51 23.82
CA HIS A 209 -4.45 -30.64 24.24
C HIS A 209 -5.32 -29.59 23.52
N LEU A 210 -6.44 -30.04 22.95
CA LEU A 210 -7.49 -29.18 22.41
C LEU A 210 -8.59 -29.09 23.46
N ASP A 211 -8.90 -27.89 23.94
CA ASP A 211 -10.04 -27.69 24.84
C ASP A 211 -11.37 -27.58 24.07
N TYR A 212 -12.50 -27.69 24.78
CA TYR A 212 -13.84 -27.60 24.17
C TYR A 212 -14.19 -26.23 23.59
N ASN A 213 -13.45 -25.18 23.98
CA ASN A 213 -13.53 -23.83 23.39
C ASN A 213 -12.61 -23.68 22.16
N MET A 214 -12.07 -24.79 21.66
CA MET A 214 -11.21 -24.87 20.49
C MET A 214 -9.87 -24.13 20.68
N ASN A 215 -9.37 -23.94 21.90
CA ASN A 215 -7.99 -23.53 22.16
C ASN A 215 -7.09 -24.74 22.19
N MET A 216 -5.90 -24.58 21.63
CA MET A 216 -4.89 -25.62 21.60
C MET A 216 -3.74 -25.19 22.49
N LYS A 217 -3.45 -25.98 23.53
CA LYS A 217 -2.44 -25.68 24.53
C LYS A 217 -1.42 -26.83 24.59
N PRO A 218 -0.12 -26.54 24.72
CA PRO A 218 0.86 -27.57 25.02
C PRO A 218 0.66 -28.04 26.47
N VAL A 219 0.72 -29.35 26.70
CA VAL A 219 0.61 -29.94 28.05
C VAL A 219 1.89 -29.72 28.85
N LYS A 220 3.03 -29.66 28.16
CA LYS A 220 4.37 -29.45 28.70
C LYS A 220 5.18 -28.53 27.79
N THR A 221 6.31 -28.02 28.28
CA THR A 221 7.28 -27.31 27.43
C THR A 221 7.82 -28.25 26.35
N LEU A 222 7.68 -27.87 25.09
CA LEU A 222 8.03 -28.71 23.95
C LEU A 222 9.50 -28.58 23.55
N THR A 223 10.14 -29.70 23.26
CA THR A 223 11.47 -29.72 22.63
C THR A 223 11.43 -29.13 21.22
N THR A 224 12.59 -28.77 20.65
CA THR A 224 12.66 -28.26 19.27
C THR A 224 12.13 -29.27 18.24
N LYS A 225 12.32 -30.58 18.47
CA LYS A 225 11.80 -31.67 17.63
C LYS A 225 10.27 -31.78 17.72
N GLU A 226 9.71 -31.80 18.94
CA GLU A 226 8.26 -31.81 19.16
C GLU A 226 7.60 -30.55 18.57
N ARG A 227 8.20 -29.38 18.75
CA ARG A 227 7.70 -28.11 18.18
C ARG A 227 7.69 -28.12 16.64
N LYS A 228 8.73 -28.67 16.01
CA LYS A 228 8.77 -28.83 14.54
C LYS A 228 7.71 -29.83 14.05
N LYS A 229 7.48 -30.93 14.77
CA LYS A 229 6.50 -31.97 14.41
C LYS A 229 5.04 -31.50 14.58
N SER A 230 4.74 -30.79 15.67
CA SER A 230 3.40 -30.32 16.02
C SER A 230 2.97 -29.02 15.32
N ARG A 231 3.83 -28.42 14.50
CA ARG A 231 3.51 -27.20 13.75
C ARG A 231 2.45 -27.46 12.69
N PHE A 232 1.20 -27.19 13.03
CA PHE A 232 0.08 -27.23 12.10
C PHE A 232 0.12 -26.04 11.13
N GLY A 233 -0.42 -26.26 9.92
CA GLY A 233 -0.56 -25.23 8.89
C GLY A 233 -1.87 -24.46 9.01
N SER A 234 -2.05 -23.47 8.13
CA SER A 234 -3.25 -22.62 8.12
C SER A 234 -4.56 -23.38 7.93
N ALA A 235 -4.58 -24.53 7.25
CA ALA A 235 -5.78 -25.33 7.03
C ALA A 235 -6.43 -25.79 8.36
N PHE A 236 -5.62 -26.39 9.23
CA PHE A 236 -6.07 -26.87 10.54
C PHE A 236 -6.52 -25.72 11.44
N HIS A 237 -5.68 -24.69 11.54
CA HIS A 237 -5.96 -23.55 12.41
C HIS A 237 -7.16 -22.72 11.94
N LEU A 238 -7.31 -22.48 10.64
CA LEU A 238 -8.47 -21.76 10.10
C LEU A 238 -9.77 -22.52 10.34
N CYS A 239 -9.77 -23.85 10.17
CA CYS A 239 -10.93 -24.69 10.50
C CYS A 239 -11.29 -24.60 11.99
N ARG A 240 -10.30 -24.75 12.88
CA ARG A 240 -10.46 -24.59 14.33
C ARG A 240 -11.05 -23.22 14.71
N GLU A 241 -10.52 -22.15 14.12
CA GLU A 241 -11.00 -20.78 14.36
C GLU A 241 -12.36 -20.47 13.72
N ILE A 242 -12.87 -21.30 12.80
CA ILE A 242 -14.24 -21.22 12.27
C ILE A 242 -15.22 -21.98 13.17
N LEU A 243 -14.80 -23.11 13.75
CA LEU A 243 -15.61 -23.84 14.72
C LEU A 243 -15.82 -23.05 16.02
N ARG A 244 -14.85 -22.22 16.41
CA ARG A 244 -14.96 -21.36 17.60
C ARG A 244 -16.15 -20.37 17.58
N PRO A 245 -16.33 -19.50 16.57
CA PRO A 245 -17.47 -18.60 16.51
C PRO A 245 -18.79 -19.37 16.37
N THR A 246 -18.81 -20.51 15.67
CA THR A 246 -19.99 -21.40 15.64
C THR A 246 -20.34 -21.88 17.05
N LYS A 247 -19.35 -22.30 17.85
CA LYS A 247 -19.55 -22.71 19.25
C LYS A 247 -20.03 -21.56 20.13
N LEU A 248 -19.58 -20.33 19.90
CA LEU A 248 -20.05 -19.15 20.63
C LEU A 248 -21.51 -18.84 20.31
N VAL A 249 -21.91 -18.87 19.03
CA VAL A 249 -23.30 -18.62 18.61
C VAL A 249 -24.24 -19.71 19.13
N VAL A 250 -23.87 -20.99 19.00
CA VAL A 250 -24.66 -22.10 19.55
C VAL A 250 -24.71 -22.01 21.08
N GLY A 251 -23.58 -21.68 21.73
CA GLY A 251 -23.53 -21.50 23.18
C GLY A 251 -24.49 -20.43 23.70
N ALA A 252 -24.62 -19.30 22.99
CA ALA A 252 -25.59 -18.26 23.34
C ALA A 252 -27.04 -18.77 23.27
N HIS A 253 -27.39 -19.53 22.23
CA HIS A 253 -28.74 -20.12 22.11
C HIS A 253 -29.00 -21.21 23.16
N VAL A 254 -27.99 -21.99 23.54
CA VAL A 254 -28.12 -22.97 24.62
C VAL A 254 -28.42 -22.28 25.95
N GLN A 255 -27.74 -21.19 26.26
CA GLN A 255 -28.00 -20.42 27.49
C GLN A 255 -29.41 -19.82 27.53
N PHE A 256 -29.93 -19.40 26.38
CA PHE A 256 -31.32 -18.99 26.24
C PHE A 256 -32.30 -20.14 26.47
N GLN A 257 -32.06 -21.31 25.85
CA GLN A 257 -32.91 -22.50 26.04
C GLN A 257 -32.89 -23.05 27.48
N LEU A 258 -31.78 -22.87 28.20
CA LEU A 258 -31.67 -23.22 29.62
C LEU A 258 -32.37 -22.22 30.54
N GLY A 259 -32.95 -21.13 30.01
CA GLY A 259 -33.61 -20.09 30.79
C GLY A 259 -32.66 -19.21 31.61
N SER A 260 -31.35 -19.30 31.37
CA SER A 260 -30.34 -18.51 32.10
C SER A 260 -30.19 -17.08 31.56
N VAL A 261 -30.69 -16.83 30.35
CA VAL A 261 -30.54 -15.57 29.61
C VAL A 261 -31.86 -15.24 28.92
N ASP A 262 -32.25 -13.96 28.94
CA ASP A 262 -33.48 -13.48 28.30
C ASP A 262 -33.35 -13.35 26.76
N ALA A 263 -34.47 -13.32 26.04
CA ALA A 263 -34.53 -13.17 24.59
C ALA A 263 -33.82 -11.90 24.09
N PHE A 264 -33.97 -10.78 24.79
CA PHE A 264 -33.30 -9.53 24.44
C PHE A 264 -31.79 -9.59 24.67
N GLN A 265 -31.36 -10.29 25.72
CA GLN A 265 -29.95 -10.51 26.00
C GLN A 265 -29.30 -11.46 24.96
N LEU A 266 -30.01 -12.48 24.51
CA LEU A 266 -29.60 -13.30 23.36
C LEU A 266 -29.47 -12.43 22.10
N ALA A 267 -30.48 -11.59 21.84
CA ALA A 267 -30.49 -10.69 20.69
C ALA A 267 -29.34 -9.67 20.73
N ASP A 268 -28.89 -9.20 21.90
CA ASP A 268 -27.73 -8.31 22.07
C ASP A 268 -26.37 -9.06 22.03
N ALA A 269 -26.35 -10.34 22.45
CA ALA A 269 -25.17 -11.19 22.39
C ALA A 269 -24.75 -11.53 20.96
N LEU A 270 -25.69 -11.79 20.04
CA LEU A 270 -25.38 -12.15 18.65
C LEU A 270 -24.64 -11.02 17.87
N PRO A 271 -25.11 -9.76 17.85
CA PRO A 271 -24.40 -8.64 17.23
C PRO A 271 -23.04 -8.43 17.88
N TYR A 272 -22.93 -8.60 19.21
CA TYR A 272 -21.64 -8.53 19.89
C TYR A 272 -20.67 -9.59 19.35
N ILE A 273 -21.10 -10.85 19.24
CA ILE A 273 -20.29 -11.93 18.67
C ILE A 273 -19.86 -11.57 17.24
N PHE A 274 -20.78 -11.21 16.36
CA PHE A 274 -20.49 -10.93 14.95
C PHE A 274 -19.63 -9.67 14.73
N ALA A 275 -19.79 -8.63 15.56
CA ALA A 275 -18.96 -7.43 15.48
C ALA A 275 -17.55 -7.64 16.03
N HIS A 276 -17.37 -8.57 16.97
CA HIS A 276 -16.10 -8.79 17.68
C HIS A 276 -15.47 -10.15 17.42
N ILE A 277 -15.84 -10.87 16.34
CA ILE A 277 -15.18 -12.14 15.94
C ILE A 277 -13.66 -11.99 15.89
N GLY A 278 -13.13 -10.84 15.45
CA GLY A 278 -11.69 -10.60 15.41
C GLY A 278 -11.01 -10.55 16.79
N ALA A 279 -11.75 -10.26 17.87
CA ALA A 279 -11.25 -10.26 19.24
C ALA A 279 -11.57 -11.58 19.97
N LEU A 280 -12.77 -12.12 19.76
CA LEU A 280 -13.23 -13.39 20.34
C LEU A 280 -12.53 -14.61 19.73
N THR A 281 -11.98 -14.46 18.53
CA THR A 281 -11.25 -15.50 17.78
C THR A 281 -9.88 -15.00 17.36
N GLY A 282 -9.04 -15.91 16.88
CA GLY A 282 -7.72 -15.63 16.30
C GLY A 282 -7.66 -15.79 14.78
N MET A 283 -8.80 -15.82 14.08
CA MET A 283 -8.89 -16.23 12.68
C MET A 283 -8.00 -15.40 11.72
N TYR A 284 -7.84 -14.10 11.99
CA TYR A 284 -7.02 -13.20 11.17
C TYR A 284 -5.53 -13.59 11.12
N ARG A 285 -5.02 -14.33 12.12
CA ARG A 285 -3.63 -14.83 12.15
C ARG A 285 -3.36 -15.87 11.07
N TYR A 286 -4.38 -16.66 10.73
CA TYR A 286 -4.27 -17.77 9.78
C TYR A 286 -4.78 -17.39 8.38
N LYS A 287 -5.61 -16.35 8.29
CA LYS A 287 -6.04 -15.72 7.02
C LYS A 287 -6.27 -14.22 7.21
N TYR A 288 -5.26 -13.40 6.92
CA TYR A 288 -5.32 -11.96 7.16
C TYR A 288 -6.35 -11.21 6.29
N LYS A 289 -6.72 -11.74 5.11
CA LYS A 289 -7.75 -11.13 4.23
C LYS A 289 -9.12 -10.99 4.92
N LEU A 290 -9.37 -11.76 5.99
CA LEU A 290 -10.51 -11.63 6.90
C LEU A 290 -10.67 -10.22 7.49
N MET A 291 -9.59 -9.46 7.60
CA MET A 291 -9.64 -8.08 8.12
C MET A 291 -10.61 -7.20 7.32
N ARG A 292 -10.92 -7.55 6.07
CA ARG A 292 -12.00 -6.90 5.31
C ARG A 292 -13.36 -7.06 6.01
N GLN A 293 -13.74 -8.28 6.40
CA GLN A 293 -14.99 -8.55 7.12
C GLN A 293 -15.01 -7.92 8.51
N VAL A 294 -13.91 -8.05 9.26
CA VAL A 294 -13.81 -7.47 10.62
C VAL A 294 -13.97 -5.95 10.59
N ARG A 295 -13.41 -5.27 9.59
CA ARG A 295 -13.63 -3.82 9.42
C ARG A 295 -15.08 -3.52 9.02
N MET A 296 -15.64 -4.28 8.08
CA MET A 296 -17.03 -4.10 7.63
C MET A 296 -18.06 -4.28 8.76
N THR A 297 -17.89 -5.26 9.64
CA THR A 297 -18.81 -5.44 10.78
C THR A 297 -18.65 -4.35 11.84
N LYS A 298 -17.46 -3.77 12.02
CA LYS A 298 -17.26 -2.56 12.83
C LYS A 298 -17.92 -1.34 12.20
N ASP A 299 -17.80 -1.17 10.89
CA ASP A 299 -18.42 -0.05 10.18
C ASP A 299 -19.97 -0.15 10.27
N LEU A 300 -20.53 -1.36 10.10
CA LEU A 300 -21.96 -1.65 10.33
C LEU A 300 -22.38 -1.38 11.78
N LYS A 301 -21.57 -1.77 12.78
CA LYS A 301 -21.85 -1.46 14.19
C LYS A 301 -22.01 0.03 14.41
N HIS A 302 -21.12 0.86 13.84
CA HIS A 302 -21.21 2.32 14.01
C HIS A 302 -22.49 2.89 13.41
N LEU A 303 -22.86 2.42 12.21
CA LEU A 303 -24.09 2.82 11.51
C LEU A 303 -25.33 2.47 12.32
N ILE A 304 -25.44 1.21 12.74
CA ILE A 304 -26.60 0.69 13.47
C ILE A 304 -26.72 1.39 14.83
N TYR A 305 -25.63 1.51 15.58
CA TYR A 305 -25.67 2.05 16.95
C TYR A 305 -26.00 3.53 16.94
N TYR A 306 -25.53 4.29 15.96
CA TYR A 306 -25.85 5.71 15.84
C TYR A 306 -27.35 5.91 15.58
N ARG A 307 -27.95 5.12 14.68
CA ARG A 307 -29.40 5.19 14.39
C ARG A 307 -30.27 4.61 15.50
N PHE A 308 -29.80 3.56 16.19
CA PHE A 308 -30.56 2.88 17.25
C PHE A 308 -30.55 3.65 18.58
N ASN A 309 -29.41 4.24 18.98
CA ASN A 309 -29.28 4.98 20.24
C ASN A 309 -29.64 6.47 20.08
N THR A 310 -30.69 6.76 19.30
CA THR A 310 -31.20 8.14 19.09
C THR A 310 -32.47 8.36 19.92
N GLY A 311 -32.68 9.58 20.41
CA GLY A 311 -33.87 9.93 21.21
C GLY A 311 -33.73 9.48 22.67
N PRO A 312 -34.73 8.79 23.25
CA PRO A 312 -34.72 8.40 24.67
C PRO A 312 -33.76 7.22 24.98
N VAL A 313 -33.27 6.51 23.97
CA VAL A 313 -32.39 5.35 24.14
C VAL A 313 -30.95 5.81 24.36
N GLY A 314 -30.42 5.57 25.55
CA GLY A 314 -29.05 5.94 25.93
C GLY A 314 -27.95 5.10 25.26
N LYS A 315 -26.69 5.46 25.55
CA LYS A 315 -25.52 4.67 25.15
C LYS A 315 -25.34 3.50 26.11
N GLY A 316 -25.77 2.31 25.71
CA GLY A 316 -25.61 1.09 26.51
C GLY A 316 -25.64 -0.19 25.68
N PRO A 317 -25.42 -1.36 26.31
CA PRO A 317 -25.78 -2.64 25.73
C PRO A 317 -27.32 -2.73 25.56
N GLY A 318 -27.79 -3.54 24.61
CA GLY A 318 -29.22 -3.67 24.30
C GLY A 318 -29.60 -3.48 22.82
N CYS A 319 -28.61 -3.47 21.91
CA CYS A 319 -28.85 -3.32 20.48
C CYS A 319 -28.98 -4.69 19.82
N GLY A 320 -30.19 -5.24 19.77
CA GLY A 320 -30.49 -6.59 19.28
C GLY A 320 -30.39 -6.83 17.76
N PHE A 321 -29.76 -5.94 16.98
CA PHE A 321 -29.81 -5.97 15.51
C PHE A 321 -28.58 -6.66 14.88
N TRP A 322 -28.64 -8.00 14.77
CA TRP A 322 -27.51 -8.83 14.33
C TRP A 322 -27.47 -9.18 12.84
N ALA A 323 -28.59 -9.04 12.11
CA ALA A 323 -28.73 -9.52 10.74
C ALA A 323 -27.64 -9.02 9.76
N PRO A 324 -27.24 -7.73 9.76
CA PRO A 324 -26.19 -7.26 8.86
C PRO A 324 -24.83 -7.92 9.13
N GLY A 325 -24.46 -8.04 10.42
CA GLY A 325 -23.21 -8.69 10.83
C GLY A 325 -23.20 -10.17 10.44
N TRP A 326 -24.30 -10.88 10.67
CA TRP A 326 -24.47 -12.28 10.29
C TRP A 326 -24.30 -12.51 8.77
N ARG A 327 -24.92 -11.67 7.93
CA ARG A 327 -24.79 -11.75 6.47
C ARG A 327 -23.33 -11.63 6.01
N VAL A 328 -22.55 -10.72 6.59
CA VAL A 328 -21.13 -10.56 6.27
C VAL A 328 -20.36 -11.86 6.50
N TRP A 329 -20.64 -12.56 7.60
CA TRP A 329 -19.99 -13.82 7.95
C TRP A 329 -20.48 -15.01 7.11
N LEU A 330 -21.74 -15.03 6.68
CA LEU A 330 -22.22 -16.03 5.72
C LEU A 330 -21.56 -15.87 4.35
N PHE A 331 -21.43 -14.64 3.84
CA PHE A 331 -20.72 -14.41 2.57
C PHE A 331 -19.23 -14.74 2.66
N PHE A 332 -18.63 -14.54 3.84
CA PHE A 332 -17.29 -15.04 4.11
C PHE A 332 -17.22 -16.56 3.99
N MET A 333 -18.16 -17.30 4.58
CA MET A 333 -18.20 -18.75 4.48
C MET A 333 -18.41 -19.22 3.03
N ARG A 334 -19.33 -18.60 2.27
CA ARG A 334 -19.55 -18.88 0.84
C ARG A 334 -18.24 -18.91 0.03
N GLY A 335 -17.34 -17.95 0.28
CA GLY A 335 -16.05 -17.88 -0.44
C GLY A 335 -14.94 -18.76 0.14
N ASN A 336 -15.00 -19.17 1.42
CA ASN A 336 -13.94 -19.96 2.05
C ASN A 336 -14.21 -21.46 2.08
N VAL A 337 -15.46 -21.91 1.93
CA VAL A 337 -15.80 -23.34 1.90
C VAL A 337 -14.99 -24.08 0.82
N PRO A 338 -14.97 -23.68 -0.47
CA PRO A 338 -14.19 -24.39 -1.49
C PRO A 338 -12.67 -24.37 -1.23
N LEU A 339 -12.17 -23.28 -0.63
CA LEU A 339 -10.76 -23.15 -0.28
C LEU A 339 -10.38 -24.14 0.84
N LEU A 340 -11.22 -24.22 1.87
CA LEU A 340 -11.02 -25.13 3.01
C LEU A 340 -11.19 -26.58 2.60
N GLU A 341 -12.18 -26.92 1.77
CA GLU A 341 -12.35 -28.27 1.22
C GLU A 341 -11.07 -28.73 0.52
N ARG A 342 -10.50 -27.91 -0.38
CA ARG A 342 -9.23 -28.22 -1.04
C ARG A 342 -8.08 -28.36 -0.05
N TRP A 343 -7.98 -27.45 0.93
CA TRP A 343 -6.88 -27.45 1.89
C TRP A 343 -6.93 -28.61 2.87
N LEU A 344 -8.12 -28.95 3.37
CA LEU A 344 -8.36 -30.09 4.24
C LEU A 344 -8.23 -31.39 3.46
N GLY A 345 -8.75 -31.47 2.23
CA GLY A 345 -8.53 -32.60 1.32
C GLY A 345 -7.05 -32.89 1.12
N ASN A 346 -6.24 -31.87 0.77
CA ASN A 346 -4.79 -32.01 0.63
C ASN A 346 -4.04 -32.28 1.96
N LEU A 347 -4.65 -31.96 3.10
CA LEU A 347 -4.09 -32.29 4.42
C LEU A 347 -4.35 -33.75 4.76
N LEU A 348 -5.58 -34.22 4.52
CA LEU A 348 -6.01 -35.58 4.77
C LEU A 348 -5.34 -36.56 3.81
N ALA A 349 -5.36 -36.29 2.50
CA ALA A 349 -4.66 -37.11 1.50
C ALA A 349 -3.19 -37.30 1.89
N ARG A 350 -2.49 -36.22 2.25
CA ARG A 350 -1.09 -36.29 2.71
C ARG A 350 -0.89 -37.06 4.02
N GLN A 351 -1.91 -37.10 4.88
CA GLN A 351 -1.85 -37.80 6.16
C GLN A 351 -2.09 -39.30 5.98
N PHE A 352 -2.93 -39.68 5.03
CA PHE A 352 -3.29 -41.08 4.76
C PHE A 352 -2.40 -41.73 3.68
N GLU A 353 -2.14 -41.03 2.59
CA GLU A 353 -1.34 -41.50 1.44
C GLU A 353 0.16 -41.16 1.58
N GLY A 354 0.51 -40.22 2.45
CA GLY A 354 1.89 -39.75 2.62
C GLY A 354 2.28 -38.60 1.68
N ARG A 355 3.57 -38.25 1.64
CA ARG A 355 4.11 -37.18 0.76
C ARG A 355 4.90 -37.77 -0.39
N ASN A 356 4.56 -37.38 -1.61
CA ASN A 356 5.36 -37.69 -2.79
C ASN A 356 6.59 -36.78 -2.86
N SER A 357 7.78 -37.35 -2.66
CA SER A 357 9.04 -36.60 -2.58
C SER A 357 9.55 -36.09 -3.94
N LYS A 358 9.27 -36.80 -5.03
CA LYS A 358 9.71 -36.48 -6.40
C LYS A 358 8.58 -36.20 -7.41
N GLY A 359 7.33 -36.17 -6.96
CA GLY A 359 6.17 -36.12 -7.87
C GLY A 359 5.90 -34.78 -8.56
N ILE A 360 6.49 -33.68 -8.07
CA ILE A 360 6.26 -32.33 -8.63
C ILE A 360 7.61 -31.66 -8.85
N ALA A 361 7.90 -31.28 -10.10
CA ALA A 361 9.08 -30.51 -10.45
C ALA A 361 9.04 -29.16 -9.71
N LYS A 362 10.14 -28.81 -9.03
CA LYS A 362 10.21 -27.54 -8.28
C LYS A 362 10.43 -26.40 -9.26
N THR A 363 9.51 -25.44 -9.28
CA THR A 363 9.69 -24.19 -10.05
C THR A 363 10.93 -23.43 -9.55
N ALA A 364 11.74 -22.91 -10.47
CA ALA A 364 12.88 -22.06 -10.14
C ALA A 364 12.39 -20.71 -9.61
N THR A 365 12.43 -20.54 -8.29
CA THR A 365 12.12 -19.27 -7.62
C THR A 365 13.35 -18.39 -7.53
N LYS A 366 13.18 -17.11 -7.14
CA LYS A 366 14.26 -16.10 -6.98
C LYS A 366 15.51 -16.62 -6.26
N GLN A 367 15.35 -17.50 -5.27
CA GLN A 367 16.47 -18.08 -4.51
C GLN A 367 17.37 -19.01 -5.34
N ARG A 368 16.84 -19.65 -6.38
CA ARG A 368 17.53 -20.69 -7.17
C ARG A 368 17.98 -20.22 -8.54
N VAL A 369 17.66 -18.98 -8.93
CA VAL A 369 17.99 -18.45 -10.27
C VAL A 369 19.50 -18.51 -10.53
N GLU A 370 20.32 -18.08 -9.58
CA GLU A 370 21.78 -18.10 -9.72
C GLU A 370 22.33 -19.54 -9.77
N SER A 371 21.84 -20.44 -8.91
CA SER A 371 22.29 -21.84 -8.86
C SER A 371 21.91 -22.65 -10.11
N HIS A 372 20.81 -22.30 -10.79
CA HIS A 372 20.42 -22.95 -12.04
C HIS A 372 21.25 -22.49 -13.24
N TYR A 373 21.93 -21.35 -13.15
CA TYR A 373 22.68 -20.72 -14.26
C TYR A 373 24.21 -20.92 -14.14
N ASP A 374 24.68 -21.87 -13.33
CA ASP A 374 26.05 -21.78 -12.82
C ASP A 374 27.14 -22.43 -13.69
N LEU A 375 28.06 -21.58 -14.16
CA LEU A 375 29.42 -21.91 -14.62
C LEU A 375 30.44 -20.97 -13.95
N GLU A 376 31.10 -21.34 -12.86
CA GLU A 376 32.02 -20.43 -12.16
C GLU A 376 33.44 -20.44 -12.74
N LEU A 377 33.81 -19.40 -13.50
CA LEU A 377 35.22 -19.08 -13.72
C LEU A 377 35.64 -17.85 -12.89
N ARG A 378 36.43 -18.08 -11.83
CA ARG A 378 36.85 -17.03 -10.88
C ARG A 378 37.83 -16.03 -11.49
N THR A 379 38.64 -16.46 -12.45
CA THR A 379 39.66 -15.64 -13.11
C THR A 379 39.04 -14.46 -13.89
N ALA A 380 37.93 -14.70 -14.61
CA ALA A 380 37.20 -13.66 -15.34
C ALA A 380 36.62 -12.55 -14.43
N LYS A 381 36.21 -12.89 -13.19
CA LYS A 381 35.72 -11.94 -12.18
C LYS A 381 36.83 -11.15 -11.49
N ALA A 382 38.06 -11.64 -11.54
CA ALA A 382 39.24 -11.03 -10.89
C ALA A 382 40.10 -10.19 -11.86
N ASN A 383 39.71 -10.10 -13.14
CA ASN A 383 40.49 -9.48 -14.21
C ASN A 383 41.88 -10.09 -14.43
N ILE A 384 42.03 -11.37 -14.11
CA ILE A 384 43.31 -12.08 -14.31
C ILE A 384 43.29 -12.66 -15.74
N PRO A 385 44.34 -12.40 -16.57
CA PRO A 385 44.48 -13.06 -17.85
C PRO A 385 44.41 -14.57 -17.70
N TRP A 386 43.43 -15.19 -18.35
CA TRP A 386 43.25 -16.64 -18.30
C TRP A 386 43.93 -17.26 -19.51
N LYS A 387 45.04 -17.97 -19.28
CA LYS A 387 45.76 -18.74 -20.29
C LYS A 387 46.23 -20.05 -19.66
N VAL A 388 45.82 -21.17 -20.22
CA VAL A 388 46.24 -22.50 -19.76
C VAL A 388 47.26 -23.05 -20.77
N PRO A 389 48.53 -23.25 -20.38
CA PRO A 389 49.53 -23.85 -21.26
C PRO A 389 49.07 -25.22 -21.76
N GLY A 390 49.15 -25.46 -23.08
CA GLY A 390 48.83 -26.77 -23.69
C GLY A 390 47.35 -27.08 -23.92
N MET A 391 46.43 -26.13 -23.72
CA MET A 391 45.00 -26.33 -24.00
C MET A 391 44.69 -26.27 -25.52
N PRO A 392 43.85 -27.17 -26.06
CA PRO A 392 43.37 -27.04 -27.44
C PRO A 392 42.56 -25.76 -27.65
N THR A 393 42.87 -25.02 -28.71
CA THR A 393 42.24 -23.73 -29.05
C THR A 393 40.72 -23.83 -29.22
N ALA A 394 40.21 -24.96 -29.72
CA ALA A 394 38.77 -25.19 -29.86
C ALA A 394 38.05 -25.21 -28.50
N ILE A 395 38.65 -25.86 -27.49
CA ILE A 395 38.09 -25.93 -26.12
C ILE A 395 38.18 -24.56 -25.46
N GLU A 396 39.32 -23.88 -25.61
CA GLU A 396 39.55 -22.52 -25.12
C GLU A 396 38.47 -21.56 -25.63
N ASN A 397 38.18 -21.58 -26.94
CA ASN A 397 37.17 -20.73 -27.57
C ASN A 397 35.74 -21.02 -27.06
N ILE A 398 35.39 -22.29 -26.84
CA ILE A 398 34.08 -22.65 -26.27
C ILE A 398 33.96 -22.09 -24.85
N ILE A 399 34.99 -22.26 -24.02
CA ILE A 399 35.02 -21.74 -22.65
C ILE A 399 34.88 -20.22 -22.64
N LEU A 400 35.66 -19.51 -23.47
CA LEU A 400 35.60 -18.05 -23.59
C LEU A 400 34.21 -17.57 -24.05
N ARG A 401 33.55 -18.28 -24.96
CA ARG A 401 32.18 -17.96 -25.40
C ARG A 401 31.17 -18.01 -24.25
N TYR A 402 31.21 -19.07 -23.44
CA TYR A 402 30.30 -19.21 -22.29
C TYR A 402 30.64 -18.23 -21.16
N ILE A 403 31.92 -17.92 -20.96
CA ILE A 403 32.36 -16.89 -19.99
C ILE A 403 31.82 -15.52 -20.40
N LYS A 404 31.94 -15.15 -21.68
CA LYS A 404 31.41 -13.89 -22.21
C LYS A 404 29.90 -13.81 -22.02
N SER A 405 29.17 -14.85 -22.43
CA SER A 405 27.71 -14.92 -22.21
C SER A 405 27.32 -14.77 -20.73
N LYS A 406 28.06 -15.41 -19.80
CA LYS A 406 27.82 -15.24 -18.35
C LYS A 406 28.17 -13.84 -17.88
N ALA A 407 29.22 -13.22 -18.40
CA ALA A 407 29.62 -11.85 -18.07
C ALA A 407 28.57 -10.82 -18.54
N ASP A 408 28.03 -10.99 -19.74
CA ASP A 408 26.98 -10.14 -20.31
C ASP A 408 25.72 -10.20 -19.43
N TRP A 409 25.28 -11.41 -19.09
CA TRP A 409 24.17 -11.60 -18.15
C TRP A 409 24.45 -10.98 -16.78
N TRP A 410 25.63 -11.20 -16.22
CA TRP A 410 25.99 -10.72 -14.89
C TRP A 410 26.02 -9.19 -14.82
N THR A 411 26.50 -8.54 -15.88
CA THR A 411 26.58 -7.08 -16.04
C THR A 411 25.19 -6.48 -16.28
N SER A 412 24.40 -7.06 -17.18
CA SER A 412 23.00 -6.67 -17.39
C SER A 412 22.18 -6.71 -16.10
N VAL A 413 22.32 -7.78 -15.30
CA VAL A 413 21.65 -7.90 -14.00
C VAL A 413 22.17 -6.88 -12.98
N ALA A 414 23.45 -6.49 -13.04
CA ALA A 414 24.00 -5.42 -12.20
C ALA A 414 23.35 -4.06 -12.54
N HIS A 415 23.29 -3.69 -13.82
CA HIS A 415 22.64 -2.45 -14.26
C HIS A 415 21.14 -2.43 -13.95
N TYR A 416 20.44 -3.53 -14.22
CA TYR A 416 19.01 -3.65 -13.91
C TYR A 416 18.73 -3.46 -12.42
N ASN A 417 19.52 -4.09 -11.54
CA ASN A 417 19.35 -3.92 -10.10
C ASN A 417 19.80 -2.54 -9.62
N ARG A 418 20.85 -1.95 -10.22
CA ARG A 418 21.28 -0.59 -9.88
C ARG A 418 20.16 0.41 -10.15
N GLU A 419 19.52 0.32 -11.31
CA GLU A 419 18.43 1.23 -11.66
C GLU A 419 17.21 1.03 -10.75
N ARG A 420 16.91 -0.21 -10.34
CA ARG A 420 15.85 -0.48 -9.36
C ARG A 420 16.15 0.08 -7.98
N ILE A 421 17.41 0.02 -7.54
CA ILE A 421 17.85 0.61 -6.27
C ILE A 421 17.73 2.13 -6.34
N ARG A 422 18.22 2.74 -7.43
CA ARG A 422 18.16 4.19 -7.67
C ARG A 422 16.72 4.74 -7.66
N ARG A 423 15.77 4.02 -8.29
CA ARG A 423 14.34 4.38 -8.30
C ARG A 423 13.62 4.13 -6.96
N GLY A 424 14.28 3.56 -5.95
CA GLY A 424 13.64 3.20 -4.68
C GLY A 424 12.63 2.06 -4.80
N ALA A 425 12.78 1.18 -5.81
CA ALA A 425 11.91 0.01 -5.94
C ALA A 425 12.12 -0.99 -4.79
N THR A 426 11.19 -1.93 -4.61
CA THR A 426 11.33 -2.97 -3.58
C THR A 426 12.47 -3.93 -3.90
N VAL A 427 13.56 -3.81 -3.15
CA VAL A 427 14.80 -4.60 -3.33
C VAL A 427 15.23 -5.19 -1.99
N ASP A 428 15.67 -6.45 -2.00
CA ASP A 428 16.16 -7.11 -0.79
C ASP A 428 17.55 -6.58 -0.41
N LYS A 429 17.83 -6.45 0.89
CA LYS A 429 19.15 -6.03 1.40
C LYS A 429 20.31 -6.86 0.83
N ALA A 430 20.11 -8.15 0.62
CA ALA A 430 21.12 -9.03 0.03
C ALA A 430 21.42 -8.67 -1.44
N VAL A 431 20.41 -8.24 -2.20
CA VAL A 431 20.57 -7.81 -3.59
C VAL A 431 21.36 -6.51 -3.66
N VAL A 432 21.11 -5.55 -2.76
CA VAL A 432 21.88 -4.30 -2.65
C VAL A 432 23.36 -4.59 -2.42
N LYS A 433 23.69 -5.39 -1.39
CA LYS A 433 25.08 -5.77 -1.09
C LYS A 433 25.76 -6.50 -2.24
N LYS A 434 25.04 -7.44 -2.88
CA LYS A 434 25.55 -8.12 -4.08
C LYS A 434 25.83 -7.10 -5.19
N ASN A 435 24.90 -6.20 -5.46
CA ASN A 435 25.02 -5.19 -6.52
C ASN A 435 26.21 -4.26 -6.30
N LEU A 436 26.42 -3.79 -5.06
CA LEU A 436 27.61 -3.03 -4.68
C LEU A 436 28.89 -3.79 -5.05
N GLY A 437 29.02 -5.04 -4.62
CA GLY A 437 30.18 -5.87 -4.98
C GLY A 437 30.32 -6.15 -6.49
N ARG A 438 29.22 -6.13 -7.26
CA ARG A 438 29.29 -6.23 -8.73
C ARG A 438 29.84 -4.94 -9.35
N LEU A 439 29.30 -3.79 -8.95
CA LEU A 439 29.71 -2.50 -9.47
C LEU A 439 31.16 -2.15 -9.09
N THR A 440 31.59 -2.48 -7.88
CA THR A 440 33.00 -2.33 -7.46
C THR A 440 33.93 -3.12 -8.38
N ARG A 441 33.58 -4.36 -8.76
CA ARG A 441 34.39 -5.15 -9.69
C ARG A 441 34.39 -4.54 -11.09
N LEU A 442 33.24 -4.10 -11.60
CA LEU A 442 33.17 -3.45 -12.92
C LEU A 442 34.02 -2.18 -12.95
N TYR A 443 33.95 -1.36 -11.91
CA TYR A 443 34.76 -0.16 -11.76
C TYR A 443 36.27 -0.50 -11.78
N LEU A 444 36.71 -1.47 -10.97
CA LEU A 444 38.13 -1.83 -10.91
C LEU A 444 38.64 -2.43 -12.23
N LYS A 445 37.81 -3.19 -12.96
CA LYS A 445 38.18 -3.69 -14.29
C LYS A 445 38.41 -2.54 -15.27
N ALA A 446 37.49 -1.57 -15.30
CA ALA A 446 37.61 -0.39 -16.16
C ALA A 446 38.80 0.49 -15.74
N GLU A 447 39.05 0.65 -14.44
CA GLU A 447 40.15 1.46 -13.93
C GLU A 447 41.52 0.84 -14.25
N GLN A 448 41.67 -0.49 -14.17
CA GLN A 448 42.88 -1.19 -14.60
C GLN A 448 43.12 -1.03 -16.10
N GLU A 449 42.08 -1.12 -16.92
CA GLU A 449 42.16 -0.91 -18.37
C GLU A 449 42.55 0.54 -18.70
N ARG A 450 41.98 1.53 -18.00
CA ARG A 450 42.32 2.95 -18.13
C ARG A 450 43.80 3.22 -17.82
N GLN A 451 44.33 2.63 -16.74
CA GLN A 451 45.74 2.77 -16.35
C GLN A 451 46.68 2.07 -17.33
N HIS A 452 46.30 0.88 -17.82
CA HIS A 452 47.06 0.20 -18.86
C HIS A 452 47.09 0.99 -20.17
N GLY A 453 45.95 1.58 -20.57
CA GLY A 453 45.86 2.49 -21.71
C GLY A 453 46.80 3.68 -21.57
N TYR A 454 46.82 4.33 -20.41
CA TYR A 454 47.74 5.45 -20.14
C TYR A 454 49.22 5.06 -20.30
N LEU A 455 49.63 3.89 -19.83
CA LEU A 455 51.02 3.42 -19.99
C LEU A 455 51.36 3.04 -21.43
N LYS A 456 50.35 2.60 -22.21
CA LYS A 456 50.51 2.19 -23.60
C LYS A 456 50.54 3.40 -24.54
N ASP A 457 49.61 4.32 -24.37
CA ASP A 457 49.39 5.47 -25.24
C ASP A 457 50.31 6.65 -24.84
N GLY A 458 50.81 6.65 -23.60
CA GLY A 458 51.66 7.71 -23.05
C GLY A 458 50.85 8.81 -22.35
N PRO A 459 51.52 9.87 -21.86
CA PRO A 459 50.85 11.00 -21.23
C PRO A 459 49.87 11.69 -22.17
N TYR A 460 48.62 11.88 -21.71
CA TYR A 460 47.60 12.58 -22.49
C TYR A 460 47.83 14.09 -22.62
N VAL A 461 48.65 14.67 -21.72
CA VAL A 461 49.04 16.09 -21.78
C VAL A 461 50.25 16.19 -22.67
N SER A 462 50.16 17.00 -23.73
CA SER A 462 51.30 17.24 -24.61
C SER A 462 52.41 18.01 -23.88
N ALA A 463 53.66 17.86 -24.33
CA ALA A 463 54.79 18.57 -23.72
C ALA A 463 54.62 20.09 -23.82
N GLU A 464 54.06 20.59 -24.91
CA GLU A 464 53.79 22.02 -25.14
C GLU A 464 52.75 22.56 -24.15
N GLU A 465 51.61 21.86 -23.99
CA GLU A 465 50.60 22.23 -23.00
C GLU A 465 51.14 22.16 -21.57
N ALA A 466 51.93 21.15 -21.24
CA ALA A 466 52.55 21.02 -19.93
C ALA A 466 53.51 22.19 -19.64
N VAL A 467 54.33 22.60 -20.61
CA VAL A 467 55.21 23.77 -20.50
C VAL A 467 54.38 25.04 -20.35
N ALA A 468 53.29 25.20 -21.11
CA ALA A 468 52.40 26.35 -20.97
C ALA A 468 51.76 26.44 -19.58
N ILE A 469 51.22 25.33 -19.06
CA ILE A 469 50.64 25.24 -17.71
C ILE A 469 51.70 25.56 -16.65
N TYR A 470 52.90 25.01 -16.78
CA TYR A 470 53.99 25.24 -15.84
C TYR A 470 54.44 26.71 -15.84
N THR A 471 54.71 27.28 -17.02
CA THR A 471 55.13 28.68 -17.18
C THR A 471 54.07 29.65 -16.64
N ALA A 472 52.78 29.38 -16.90
CA ALA A 472 51.69 30.17 -16.33
C ALA A 472 51.67 30.11 -14.80
N ALA A 473 51.90 28.94 -14.20
CA ALA A 473 51.98 28.78 -12.75
C ALA A 473 53.18 29.53 -12.15
N VAL A 474 54.35 29.50 -12.82
CA VAL A 474 55.56 30.23 -12.38
C VAL A 474 55.31 31.74 -12.38
N HIS A 475 54.83 32.30 -13.50
CA HIS A 475 54.53 33.73 -13.60
C HIS A 475 53.50 34.18 -12.56
N TRP A 476 52.47 33.36 -12.30
CA TRP A 476 51.50 33.64 -11.26
C TRP A 476 52.15 33.72 -9.87
N LEU A 477 52.97 32.73 -9.50
CA LEU A 477 53.62 32.69 -8.19
C LEU A 477 54.66 33.81 -8.00
N GLU A 478 55.39 34.17 -9.06
CA GLU A 478 56.33 35.31 -9.05
C GLU A 478 55.60 36.64 -8.85
N SER A 479 54.47 36.86 -9.55
CA SER A 479 53.66 38.06 -9.40
C SER A 479 53.14 38.26 -7.97
N ARG A 480 52.92 37.15 -7.25
CA ARG A 480 52.48 37.11 -5.85
C ARG A 480 53.63 37.18 -4.86
N LYS A 481 54.89 37.24 -5.33
CA LYS A 481 56.11 37.19 -4.51
C LYS A 481 56.09 36.01 -3.53
N PHE A 482 55.60 34.86 -4.00
CA PHE A 482 55.40 33.68 -3.15
C PHE A 482 56.75 33.07 -2.74
N SER A 483 56.99 32.97 -1.43
CA SER A 483 58.12 32.21 -0.89
C SER A 483 57.74 30.72 -0.83
N PRO A 484 58.52 29.81 -1.44
CA PRO A 484 58.29 28.37 -1.32
C PRO A 484 58.23 27.90 0.14
N LYS A 485 57.41 26.88 0.40
CA LYS A 485 57.25 26.30 1.75
C LYS A 485 58.53 25.57 2.14
N PRO A 486 59.15 25.87 3.30
CA PRO A 486 60.31 25.14 3.77
C PRO A 486 59.89 23.75 4.26
N PHE A 487 60.83 22.82 4.27
CA PHE A 487 60.65 21.55 4.96
C PHE A 487 60.44 21.80 6.48
N PRO A 488 59.57 21.03 7.18
CA PRO A 488 59.33 21.21 8.61
C PRO A 488 60.64 21.16 9.43
N PRO A 489 61.06 22.25 10.10
CA PRO A 489 62.33 22.25 10.82
C PRO A 489 62.24 21.43 12.11
N LEU A 490 63.39 21.01 12.64
CA LEU A 490 63.46 20.12 13.82
C LEU A 490 62.74 20.72 15.05
N ASN A 491 62.87 22.04 15.25
CA ASN A 491 62.30 22.78 16.38
C ASN A 491 61.29 23.83 15.89
N HIS A 492 60.20 23.42 15.25
CA HIS A 492 59.17 24.37 14.82
C HIS A 492 58.18 24.68 15.96
N LYS A 493 57.96 25.97 16.18
CA LYS A 493 57.20 26.50 17.33
C LYS A 493 55.75 25.97 17.40
N HIS A 494 55.17 25.57 16.27
CA HIS A 494 53.78 25.14 16.18
C HIS A 494 53.59 23.63 15.98
N ASP A 495 54.66 22.83 15.96
CA ASP A 495 54.57 21.39 15.66
C ASP A 495 53.66 20.61 16.61
N THR A 496 53.76 20.91 17.91
CA THR A 496 52.93 20.27 18.91
C THR A 496 51.46 20.66 18.76
N LYS A 497 51.17 21.89 18.31
CA LYS A 497 49.81 22.36 18.04
C LYS A 497 49.24 21.72 16.78
N LEU A 498 50.02 21.67 15.69
CA LEU A 498 49.62 20.99 14.44
C LEU A 498 49.37 19.49 14.66
N LEU A 499 50.16 18.86 15.52
CA LEU A 499 49.99 17.44 15.86
C LEU A 499 48.81 17.19 16.79
N VAL A 500 48.51 18.09 17.73
CA VAL A 500 47.27 18.02 18.54
C VAL A 500 46.03 18.18 17.66
N LEU A 501 46.07 19.09 16.67
CA LEU A 501 44.99 19.25 15.70
C LEU A 501 44.83 18.02 14.80
N ALA A 502 45.93 17.36 14.42
CA ALA A 502 45.91 16.14 13.60
C ALA A 502 45.53 14.87 14.39
N LEU A 503 45.88 14.80 15.67
CA LEU A 503 45.77 13.63 16.52
C LEU A 503 45.37 14.05 17.93
N ASP A 504 44.07 14.20 18.15
CA ASP A 504 43.50 14.65 19.43
C ASP A 504 43.91 13.78 20.65
N GLN A 505 44.58 12.62 20.45
CA GLN A 505 45.10 11.77 21.54
C GLN A 505 46.43 11.01 21.30
N LEU A 506 47.18 11.18 20.19
CA LEU A 506 48.39 10.36 19.93
C LEU A 506 49.72 11.12 20.07
N LYS A 507 50.55 10.64 21.01
CA LYS A 507 51.76 11.25 21.60
C LYS A 507 52.88 11.69 20.63
N LYS A 508 53.71 12.63 21.10
CA LYS A 508 54.96 13.19 20.53
C LYS A 508 55.92 12.21 19.82
N ALA A 509 55.88 10.91 20.12
CA ALA A 509 56.75 9.88 19.52
C ALA A 509 56.55 9.72 18.00
N TYR A 510 55.36 10.05 17.48
CA TYR A 510 55.07 9.91 16.05
C TYR A 510 55.65 11.05 15.19
N LEU A 511 55.99 12.22 15.75
CA LEU A 511 56.51 13.36 14.98
C LEU A 511 57.89 13.07 14.36
N VAL A 512 58.81 12.51 15.16
CA VAL A 512 60.16 12.15 14.70
C VAL A 512 60.07 11.04 13.64
N LYS A 513 59.16 10.09 13.85
CA LYS A 513 58.89 9.00 12.89
C LYS A 513 58.31 9.54 11.59
N SER A 514 57.30 10.40 11.63
CA SER A 514 56.69 11.01 10.44
C SER A 514 57.69 11.83 9.64
N ARG A 515 58.53 12.66 10.29
CA ARG A 515 59.60 13.40 9.58
C ARG A 515 60.60 12.50 8.89
N ARG A 516 61.02 11.43 9.58
CA ARG A 516 61.91 10.42 8.99
C ARG A 516 61.27 9.79 7.76
N LEU A 517 59.98 9.41 7.84
CA LEU A 517 59.24 8.84 6.71
C LEU A 517 59.14 9.84 5.54
N LEU A 518 58.87 11.12 5.79
CA LEU A 518 58.87 12.17 4.75
C LEU A 518 60.22 12.27 4.02
N LEU A 519 61.34 12.14 4.75
CA LEU A 519 62.67 12.20 4.15
C LEU A 519 63.01 10.95 3.35
N THR A 520 62.76 9.75 3.90
CA THR A 520 63.32 8.50 3.37
C THR A 520 62.36 7.67 2.53
N GLN A 521 61.05 7.72 2.78
CA GLN A 521 60.08 6.82 2.15
C GLN A 521 59.62 7.37 0.80
N ARG A 522 59.70 6.54 -0.25
CA ARG A 522 59.21 6.83 -1.61
C ARG A 522 58.32 5.73 -2.19
N ALA A 523 58.31 4.55 -1.56
CA ALA A 523 57.40 3.45 -1.86
C ALA A 523 56.51 3.21 -0.63
N PHE A 524 55.21 3.09 -0.87
CA PHE A 524 54.16 2.95 0.15
C PHE A 524 53.47 1.59 0.02
N LYS A 525 52.72 1.19 1.04
CA LYS A 525 51.93 -0.03 0.96
C LYS A 525 50.71 0.13 0.06
N GLU A 526 50.08 -0.98 -0.30
CA GLU A 526 48.83 -0.94 -1.06
C GLU A 526 47.70 -0.27 -0.27
N ALA A 527 46.90 0.55 -0.95
CA ALA A 527 45.69 1.14 -0.39
C ALA A 527 44.48 0.27 -0.74
N GLY A 528 43.71 -0.12 0.26
CA GLY A 528 42.43 -0.79 0.07
C GLY A 528 41.42 0.16 -0.57
N ILE A 529 40.47 -0.38 -1.34
CA ILE A 529 39.36 0.39 -1.90
C ILE A 529 38.03 -0.32 -1.64
N GLU A 530 37.12 0.42 -1.03
CA GLU A 530 35.72 0.03 -0.88
C GLU A 530 34.83 1.11 -1.47
N PHE A 531 33.55 0.80 -1.66
CA PHE A 531 32.58 1.79 -2.12
C PHE A 531 31.50 2.00 -1.07
N PHE A 532 31.28 3.27 -0.73
CA PHE A 532 30.13 3.70 0.02
C PHE A 532 28.94 3.91 -0.93
N ASP A 533 27.86 3.17 -0.70
CA ASP A 533 26.66 3.24 -1.54
C ASP A 533 25.68 4.26 -0.96
N THR A 534 25.54 5.39 -1.65
CA THR A 534 24.49 6.39 -1.35
C THR A 534 23.13 6.04 -1.98
N TYR A 535 23.02 4.85 -2.58
CA TYR A 535 21.92 4.35 -3.42
C TYR A 535 21.77 5.05 -4.78
N ASP A 536 22.22 6.30 -4.89
CA ASP A 536 22.23 7.04 -6.16
C ASP A 536 23.61 7.01 -6.85
N LYS A 537 24.66 7.37 -6.11
CA LYS A 537 26.07 7.25 -6.55
C LYS A 537 26.90 6.35 -5.63
N LEU A 538 28.00 5.85 -6.17
CA LEU A 538 29.00 5.11 -5.41
C LEU A 538 30.21 6.01 -5.16
N ILE A 539 30.59 6.15 -3.90
CA ILE A 539 31.73 6.97 -3.50
C ILE A 539 32.88 6.03 -3.14
N PRO A 540 34.06 6.14 -3.78
CA PRO A 540 35.21 5.34 -3.40
C PRO A 540 35.73 5.78 -2.03
N CYS A 541 36.03 4.81 -1.17
CA CYS A 541 36.62 4.99 0.14
C CYS A 541 37.93 4.21 0.17
N TYR A 542 39.03 4.92 0.42
CA TYR A 542 40.36 4.33 0.46
C TYR A 542 40.74 3.98 1.90
N ASP A 543 41.27 2.78 2.08
CA ASP A 543 41.83 2.30 3.35
C ASP A 543 43.35 2.32 3.26
N ILE A 544 43.96 3.25 4.00
CA ILE A 544 45.40 3.54 3.99
C ILE A 544 46.00 3.06 5.31
N GLU A 545 47.25 2.57 5.27
CA GLU A 545 47.94 2.10 6.47
C GLU A 545 47.92 3.18 7.58
N PRO A 546 47.57 2.84 8.84
CA PRO A 546 47.43 3.84 9.90
C PRO A 546 48.68 4.70 10.15
N VAL A 547 49.89 4.15 9.97
CA VAL A 547 51.15 4.88 10.16
C VAL A 547 51.38 5.91 9.05
N GLU A 548 51.04 5.56 7.81
CA GLU A 548 51.08 6.46 6.65
C GLU A 548 50.03 7.55 6.82
N LYS A 549 48.79 7.18 7.20
CA LYS A 549 47.70 8.11 7.48
C LYS A 549 48.02 9.16 8.55
N ILE A 550 48.75 8.79 9.60
CA ILE A 550 49.23 9.74 10.62
C ILE A 550 50.20 10.75 10.00
N THR A 551 51.12 10.27 9.17
CA THR A 551 52.14 11.11 8.53
C THR A 551 51.49 12.05 7.50
N ASP A 552 50.54 11.54 6.72
CA ASP A 552 49.75 12.32 5.77
C ASP A 552 48.90 13.37 6.47
N ALA A 553 48.23 13.03 7.59
CA ALA A 553 47.47 13.99 8.38
C ALA A 553 48.37 15.09 8.95
N CYS A 554 49.56 14.74 9.46
CA CYS A 554 50.53 15.73 9.92
C CYS A 554 51.01 16.65 8.78
N LEU A 555 51.29 16.06 7.60
CA LEU A 555 51.75 16.79 6.42
C LEU A 555 50.65 17.72 5.89
N ASP A 556 49.41 17.24 5.81
CA ASP A 556 48.23 17.99 5.39
C ASP A 556 48.05 19.24 6.26
N GLN A 557 48.00 19.08 7.58
CA GLN A 557 47.87 20.21 8.51
C GLN A 557 49.02 21.21 8.39
N PHE A 558 50.26 20.72 8.23
CA PHE A 558 51.41 21.59 8.02
C PHE A 558 51.30 22.37 6.69
N LEU A 559 50.92 21.68 5.61
CA LEU A 559 50.80 22.29 4.28
C LEU A 559 49.71 23.34 4.23
N PHE A 560 48.54 23.10 4.85
CA PHE A 560 47.46 24.08 4.92
C PHE A 560 47.83 25.28 5.78
N PHE A 561 48.41 25.07 6.97
CA PHE A 561 48.88 26.15 7.83
C PHE A 561 49.90 27.07 7.12
N GLU A 562 50.90 26.47 6.47
CA GLU A 562 51.93 27.21 5.74
C GLU A 562 51.43 27.78 4.39
N ALA A 563 50.32 27.27 3.85
CA ALA A 563 49.65 27.84 2.67
C ALA A 563 48.93 29.14 3.03
N ASP A 564 48.14 29.12 4.10
CA ASP A 564 47.32 30.24 4.54
C ASP A 564 48.19 31.40 5.05
N LYS A 565 49.21 31.08 5.86
CA LYS A 565 50.21 32.05 6.34
C LYS A 565 50.91 32.82 5.21
N ARG A 566 51.06 32.19 4.03
CA ARG A 566 51.70 32.81 2.86
C ARG A 566 50.70 33.31 1.81
N GLY A 567 49.39 33.22 2.06
CA GLY A 567 48.36 33.64 1.13
C GLY A 567 48.44 32.93 -0.23
N LEU A 568 48.74 31.62 -0.22
CA LEU A 568 48.88 30.81 -1.44
C LEU A 568 47.57 30.70 -2.23
N PHE A 569 46.46 30.44 -1.53
CA PHE A 569 45.15 30.30 -2.15
C PHE A 569 44.44 31.66 -2.20
N PRO A 570 44.06 32.18 -3.39
CA PRO A 570 43.26 33.39 -3.50
C PRO A 570 41.83 33.19 -2.98
N ALA A 571 41.17 34.29 -2.62
CA ALA A 571 39.86 34.28 -1.95
C ALA A 571 38.71 33.65 -2.76
N TRP A 572 38.85 33.48 -4.08
CA TRP A 572 37.85 32.83 -4.94
C TRP A 572 37.89 31.30 -4.88
N ILE A 573 38.94 30.69 -4.32
CA ILE A 573 38.99 29.23 -4.12
C ILE A 573 38.10 28.89 -2.93
N LYS A 574 37.05 28.11 -3.19
CA LYS A 574 36.08 27.63 -2.20
C LYS A 574 35.99 26.10 -2.28
N PRO A 575 35.74 25.40 -1.16
CA PRO A 575 35.37 25.90 0.17
C PRO A 575 36.54 26.52 0.96
N ALA A 576 36.26 27.49 1.83
CA ALA A 576 37.21 28.13 2.73
C ALA A 576 36.70 28.11 4.18
N ASP A 577 37.60 28.13 5.16
CA ASP A 577 37.26 27.93 6.59
C ASP A 577 36.42 29.08 7.20
N THR A 578 36.44 30.26 6.59
CA THR A 578 35.77 31.46 7.10
C THR A 578 34.25 31.41 6.97
N GLU A 579 33.71 30.55 6.10
CA GLU A 579 32.27 30.58 5.79
C GLU A 579 31.69 29.22 5.41
N PRO A 580 30.50 28.89 5.93
CA PRO A 580 29.78 27.69 5.51
C PRO A 580 29.15 27.90 4.12
N PRO A 581 28.85 26.82 3.36
CA PRO A 581 28.29 26.92 2.01
C PRO A 581 27.03 27.79 1.86
N PRO A 582 26.06 27.81 2.80
CA PRO A 582 24.90 28.71 2.70
C PRO A 582 25.28 30.19 2.77
N LEU A 583 26.28 30.55 3.59
CA LEU A 583 26.78 31.92 3.68
C LEU A 583 27.55 32.32 2.42
N LEU A 584 28.28 31.39 1.81
CA LEU A 584 28.93 31.60 0.52
C LEU A 584 27.89 31.94 -0.57
N VAL A 585 26.79 31.17 -0.64
CA VAL A 585 25.70 31.46 -1.59
C VAL A 585 25.08 32.83 -1.32
N TYR A 586 24.85 33.17 -0.05
CA TYR A 586 24.34 34.50 0.32
C TYR A 586 25.28 35.63 -0.13
N LYS A 587 26.59 35.51 0.13
CA LYS A 587 27.59 36.49 -0.31
C LYS A 587 27.73 36.55 -1.82
N TRP A 588 27.55 35.44 -2.52
CA TRP A 588 27.53 35.42 -3.99
C TRP A 588 26.35 36.24 -4.53
N CYS A 589 25.14 36.00 -4.02
CA CYS A 589 23.95 36.77 -4.40
C CYS A 589 24.11 38.26 -4.07
N GLN A 590 24.60 38.58 -2.87
CA GLN A 590 24.86 39.96 -2.47
C GLN A 590 25.96 40.61 -3.32
N GLY A 591 27.01 39.86 -3.67
CA GLY A 591 28.10 40.30 -4.52
C GLY A 591 27.62 40.68 -5.92
N ILE A 592 26.77 39.84 -6.54
CA ILE A 592 26.13 40.15 -7.82
C ILE A 592 25.29 41.43 -7.69
N ASN A 593 24.44 41.52 -6.65
CA ASN A 593 23.53 42.66 -6.50
C ASN A 593 24.24 44.00 -6.25
N ASN A 594 25.47 43.96 -5.73
CA ASN A 594 26.26 45.15 -5.44
C ASN A 594 27.13 45.60 -6.63
N LEU A 595 27.04 44.94 -7.79
CA LEU A 595 27.73 45.38 -9.01
C LEU A 595 27.04 46.62 -9.59
N THR A 596 27.83 47.52 -10.19
CA THR A 596 27.34 48.76 -10.81
C THR A 596 26.51 48.45 -12.03
N ASP A 597 25.29 48.99 -12.08
CA ASP A 597 24.34 48.92 -13.20
C ASP A 597 24.05 47.49 -13.69
N ILE A 598 24.26 46.50 -12.82
CA ILE A 598 24.15 45.07 -13.17
C ILE A 598 22.76 44.67 -13.64
N TRP A 599 21.72 45.40 -13.23
CA TRP A 599 20.34 45.13 -13.64
C TRP A 599 19.86 46.06 -14.76
N GLU A 600 20.68 47.01 -15.20
CA GLU A 600 20.36 47.88 -16.34
C GLU A 600 20.58 47.12 -17.65
N THR A 601 19.61 47.22 -18.55
CA THR A 601 19.60 46.50 -19.86
C THR A 601 19.16 47.43 -21.00
N SER A 602 19.27 48.75 -20.79
CA SER A 602 18.81 49.77 -21.72
C SER A 602 19.66 49.89 -22.98
N GLU A 603 20.94 49.54 -22.93
CA GLU A 603 21.87 49.62 -24.07
C GLU A 603 22.15 48.25 -24.70
N GLY A 604 21.40 47.21 -24.33
CA GLY A 604 21.55 45.85 -24.84
C GLY A 604 22.52 45.00 -24.02
N GLU A 605 22.71 45.32 -22.74
CA GLU A 605 23.55 44.57 -21.81
C GLU A 605 22.94 43.18 -21.49
N CYS A 606 23.81 42.19 -21.25
CA CYS A 606 23.41 40.83 -20.88
C CYS A 606 24.22 40.33 -19.69
N ASN A 607 23.53 39.77 -18.70
CA ASN A 607 24.17 39.01 -17.62
C ASN A 607 24.29 37.54 -17.98
N VAL A 608 25.48 36.96 -17.77
CA VAL A 608 25.74 35.55 -18.02
C VAL A 608 26.30 34.88 -16.77
N LEU A 609 25.59 33.87 -16.26
CA LEU A 609 26.07 33.01 -15.18
C LEU A 609 26.47 31.65 -15.76
N MET A 610 27.73 31.28 -15.62
CA MET A 610 28.24 29.97 -16.03
C MET A 610 28.49 29.10 -14.79
N GLU A 611 27.75 28.00 -14.68
CA GLU A 611 28.02 26.93 -13.71
C GLU A 611 28.46 25.67 -14.47
N THR A 612 29.63 25.14 -14.13
CA THR A 612 30.16 23.93 -14.75
C THR A 612 30.92 23.09 -13.73
N VAL A 613 31.06 21.81 -14.03
CA VAL A 613 31.86 20.86 -13.25
C VAL A 613 33.04 20.44 -14.11
N LEU A 614 34.26 20.57 -13.56
CA LEU A 614 35.46 20.07 -14.22
C LEU A 614 35.40 18.54 -14.29
N SER A 615 34.99 18.00 -15.44
CA SER A 615 34.93 16.56 -15.71
C SER A 615 36.33 15.98 -15.93
N LYS A 616 36.48 14.68 -15.67
CA LYS A 616 37.73 13.92 -15.84
C LYS A 616 37.57 12.85 -16.89
#